data_AF-A0A2E0UT69-F1
#
_entry.id   AF-A0A2E0UT69-F1
#
_cell.length_a   1.000
_cell.length_b   1.000
_cell.length_c   1.000
_cell.angle_alpha   90.00
_cell.angle_beta   90.00
_cell.angle_gamma   90.00
#
_symmetry.space_group_name_H-M   'P 1'
#
loop_
_entity.id
_entity.type
_entity.pdbx_description
1 polymer ?
#
loop_
_entity_poly.entity_id
_entity_poly.type
_entity_poly.pdbx_seq_one_letter_code
_entity_poly.pdbx_strand_id
1 'polypeptide(L)'
;MDFYKKHKDEKKKGLSYNDNAKALKEMKRDPQFDWLKIAHSQVLQQSLKDLDQAYQNFFTKRAKFPKFHKKNSKQSVRYMQYVFVGENEITFPKIGKVKAVIHRPCEGKVKNVTVTKTKSGRYFASVQVELEVPEPKFDRTDDAVGIDLGLK
;
A
#
# COMPACT_ATOMS: atom_id res chain seq x y z
N MET A 1 -16.82 -12.70 -7.61
CA MET A 1 -17.11 -13.12 -6.21
C MET A 1 -17.39 -14.62 -6.14
N ASP A 2 -17.83 -15.21 -7.25
CA ASP A 2 -18.24 -16.61 -7.36
C ASP A 2 -17.08 -17.61 -7.30
N PHE A 3 -15.88 -17.21 -7.74
CA PHE A 3 -14.69 -18.06 -7.65
C PHE A 3 -14.38 -18.48 -6.20
N TYR A 4 -14.29 -17.52 -5.27
CA TYR A 4 -13.95 -17.82 -3.87
C TYR A 4 -15.09 -18.52 -3.10
N LYS A 5 -16.35 -18.31 -3.49
CA LYS A 5 -17.48 -19.06 -2.92
C LYS A 5 -17.51 -20.50 -3.41
N LYS A 6 -17.18 -20.72 -4.69
CA LYS A 6 -17.21 -22.04 -5.36
C LYS A 6 -16.05 -22.96 -4.96
N HIS A 7 -14.91 -22.40 -4.54
CA HIS A 7 -13.71 -23.17 -4.17
C HIS A 7 -13.44 -23.16 -2.66
N LYS A 8 -14.49 -22.99 -1.83
CA LYS A 8 -14.37 -23.01 -0.37
C LYS A 8 -13.96 -24.39 0.17
N ASP A 9 -14.40 -25.45 -0.52
CA ASP A 9 -14.28 -26.85 -0.07
C ASP A 9 -13.23 -27.66 -0.85
N GLU A 10 -12.63 -27.08 -1.90
CA GLU A 10 -11.52 -27.70 -2.60
C GLU A 10 -10.21 -27.46 -1.82
N LYS A 11 -9.41 -28.51 -1.62
CA LYS A 11 -8.06 -28.47 -1.01
C LYS A 11 -7.05 -27.58 -1.76
N LYS A 12 -7.48 -26.75 -2.73
CA LYS A 12 -6.72 -25.61 -3.23
C LYS A 12 -6.85 -24.47 -2.23
N LYS A 13 -5.77 -24.23 -1.47
CA LYS A 13 -5.51 -22.93 -0.83
C LYS A 13 -5.83 -21.85 -1.88
N GLY A 14 -6.69 -20.88 -1.55
CA GLY A 14 -7.25 -19.91 -2.52
C GLY A 14 -6.20 -19.19 -3.39
N LEU A 15 -6.64 -18.43 -4.40
CA LEU A 15 -5.72 -17.77 -5.35
C LEU A 15 -4.61 -17.01 -4.62
N SER A 16 -3.37 -17.39 -4.92
CA SER A 16 -2.19 -16.72 -4.40
C SER A 16 -1.88 -15.44 -5.19
N TYR A 17 -0.97 -14.61 -4.66
CA TYR A 17 -0.37 -13.52 -5.42
C TYR A 17 0.14 -13.98 -6.80
N ASN A 18 0.80 -15.15 -6.89
CA ASN A 18 1.39 -15.64 -8.13
C ASN A 18 0.33 -15.97 -9.19
N ASP A 19 -0.78 -16.58 -8.77
CA ASP A 19 -1.91 -16.89 -9.66
C ASP A 19 -2.51 -15.59 -10.23
N ASN A 20 -2.74 -14.61 -9.35
CA ASN A 20 -3.28 -13.31 -9.75
C ASN A 20 -2.30 -12.52 -10.64
N ALA A 21 -0.99 -12.61 -10.38
CA ALA A 21 0.02 -11.94 -11.19
C ALA A 21 0.10 -12.53 -12.60
N LYS A 22 -0.09 -13.85 -12.74
CA LYS A 22 -0.19 -14.51 -14.04
C LYS A 22 -1.43 -14.07 -14.80
N ALA A 23 -2.59 -14.07 -14.14
CA ALA A 23 -3.84 -13.57 -14.73
C ALA A 23 -3.72 -12.09 -15.16
N LEU A 24 -3.09 -11.24 -14.36
CA LEU A 24 -2.86 -9.83 -14.71
C LEU A 24 -2.01 -9.68 -15.98
N LYS A 25 -1.02 -10.55 -16.18
CA LYS A 25 -0.19 -10.54 -17.40
C LYS A 25 -1.01 -10.91 -18.64
N GLU A 26 -1.92 -11.87 -18.51
CA GLU A 26 -2.84 -12.28 -19.57
C GLU A 26 -3.87 -11.17 -19.87
N MET A 27 -4.47 -10.58 -18.83
CA MET A 27 -5.41 -9.45 -18.98
C MET A 27 -4.77 -8.28 -19.73
N LYS A 28 -3.50 -7.96 -19.47
CA LYS A 28 -2.80 -6.89 -20.21
C LYS A 28 -2.58 -7.18 -21.70
N ARG A 29 -2.80 -8.40 -22.18
CA ARG A 29 -2.70 -8.73 -23.61
C ARG A 29 -4.05 -8.60 -24.32
N ASP A 30 -5.14 -8.64 -23.56
CA ASP A 30 -6.49 -8.50 -24.07
C ASP A 30 -6.83 -7.01 -24.32
N PRO A 31 -7.24 -6.64 -25.56
CA PRO A 31 -7.63 -5.27 -25.89
C PRO A 31 -8.70 -4.67 -24.96
N GLN A 32 -9.58 -5.50 -24.38
CA GLN A 32 -10.61 -5.03 -23.44
C GLN A 32 -10.00 -4.38 -22.19
N PHE A 33 -8.79 -4.80 -21.79
CA PHE A 33 -8.11 -4.29 -20.60
C PHE A 33 -6.86 -3.47 -20.93
N ASP A 34 -6.78 -2.89 -22.13
CA ASP A 34 -5.65 -2.05 -22.55
C ASP A 34 -5.37 -0.89 -21.59
N TRP A 35 -6.39 -0.38 -20.91
CA TRP A 35 -6.26 0.66 -19.88
C TRP A 35 -5.34 0.24 -18.72
N LEU A 36 -5.14 -1.07 -18.46
CA LEU A 36 -4.16 -1.55 -17.48
C LEU A 36 -2.71 -1.24 -17.87
N LYS A 37 -2.44 -0.99 -19.15
CA LYS A 37 -1.11 -0.57 -19.62
C LYS A 37 -0.80 0.88 -19.29
N ILE A 38 -1.81 1.70 -19.01
CA ILE A 38 -1.63 3.10 -18.59
C ILE A 38 -0.96 3.14 -17.21
N ALA A 39 -1.38 2.29 -16.28
CA ALA A 39 -0.82 2.23 -14.94
C ALA A 39 0.63 1.69 -14.93
N HIS A 40 1.42 2.12 -13.94
CA HIS A 40 2.75 1.54 -13.71
C HIS A 40 2.62 0.08 -13.27
N SER A 41 3.46 -0.81 -13.82
CA SER A 41 3.32 -2.27 -13.62
C SER A 41 3.39 -2.67 -12.14
N GLN A 42 4.32 -2.07 -11.41
CA GLN A 42 4.54 -2.34 -9.99
C GLN A 42 3.38 -1.90 -9.10
N VAL A 43 2.64 -0.86 -9.51
CA VAL A 43 1.45 -0.40 -8.78
C VAL A 43 0.37 -1.47 -8.84
N LEU A 44 0.12 -2.02 -10.03
CA LEU A 44 -0.86 -3.08 -10.22
C LEU A 44 -0.46 -4.34 -9.45
N GLN A 45 0.82 -4.71 -9.48
CA GLN A 45 1.34 -5.82 -8.67
C GLN A 45 1.19 -5.57 -7.17
N GLN A 46 1.41 -4.33 -6.71
CA GLN A 46 1.23 -3.99 -5.29
C GLN A 46 -0.24 -4.15 -4.86
N SER A 47 -1.20 -3.78 -5.70
CA SER A 47 -2.62 -4.05 -5.42
C SER A 47 -2.94 -5.53 -5.27
N LEU A 48 -2.26 -6.40 -6.03
CA LEU A 48 -2.39 -7.86 -5.87
C LEU A 48 -1.76 -8.35 -4.56
N LYS A 49 -0.61 -7.80 -4.16
CA LYS A 49 0.02 -8.12 -2.86
C LYS A 49 -0.85 -7.68 -1.69
N ASP A 50 -1.46 -6.50 -1.78
CA ASP A 50 -2.39 -5.99 -0.77
C ASP A 50 -3.64 -6.88 -0.65
N LEU A 51 -4.14 -7.41 -1.79
CA LEU A 51 -5.22 -8.38 -1.82
C LEU A 51 -4.83 -9.71 -1.14
N ASP A 52 -3.66 -10.26 -1.50
CA ASP A 52 -3.14 -11.49 -0.91
C ASP A 52 -2.99 -11.35 0.61
N GLN A 53 -2.37 -10.26 1.07
CA GLN A 53 -2.21 -9.96 2.49
C GLN A 53 -3.56 -9.81 3.22
N ALA A 54 -4.57 -9.21 2.58
CA ALA A 54 -5.90 -9.08 3.16
C ALA A 54 -6.55 -10.46 3.40
N TYR A 55 -6.40 -11.39 2.44
CA TYR A 55 -6.86 -12.77 2.60
C TYR A 55 -6.06 -13.53 3.64
N GLN A 56 -4.72 -13.40 3.66
CA GLN A 56 -3.89 -14.00 4.71
C GLN A 56 -4.34 -13.56 6.10
N ASN A 57 -4.54 -12.25 6.30
CA ASN A 57 -5.02 -11.71 7.57
C ASN A 57 -6.41 -12.24 7.95
N PHE A 58 -7.30 -12.45 6.97
CA PHE A 58 -8.60 -13.07 7.21
C PHE A 58 -8.47 -14.52 7.68
N PHE A 59 -7.66 -15.34 7.00
CA PHE A 59 -7.45 -16.74 7.36
C PHE A 59 -6.73 -16.91 8.71
N THR A 60 -5.79 -16.01 9.04
CA THR A 60 -5.14 -15.97 10.37
C THR A 60 -5.99 -15.29 11.44
N LYS A 61 -7.28 -15.01 11.18
CA LYS A 61 -8.24 -14.37 12.10
C LYS A 61 -7.80 -13.01 12.66
N ARG A 62 -6.92 -12.30 11.95
CA ARG A 62 -6.47 -10.93 12.29
C ARG A 62 -7.36 -9.85 11.68
N ALA A 63 -8.16 -10.20 10.67
CA ALA A 63 -9.08 -9.29 10.01
C ALA A 63 -10.39 -9.97 9.61
N LYS A 64 -11.42 -9.17 9.32
CA LYS A 64 -12.68 -9.65 8.73
C LYS A 64 -12.48 -9.96 7.23
N PHE A 65 -13.46 -10.63 6.62
CA PHE A 65 -13.42 -10.97 5.19
C PHE A 65 -13.15 -9.73 4.32
N PRO A 66 -12.20 -9.78 3.36
CA PRO A 66 -11.86 -8.64 2.50
C PRO A 66 -13.07 -8.16 1.69
N LYS A 67 -13.19 -6.83 1.53
CA LYS A 67 -14.26 -6.20 0.74
C LYS A 67 -13.66 -5.31 -0.32
N PHE A 68 -14.27 -5.29 -1.51
CA PHE A 68 -13.90 -4.33 -2.54
C PHE A 68 -14.17 -2.90 -2.10
N HIS A 69 -13.27 -1.99 -2.47
CA HIS A 69 -13.51 -0.56 -2.31
C HIS A 69 -14.64 -0.09 -3.22
N LYS A 70 -15.48 0.83 -2.72
CA LYS A 70 -16.49 1.49 -3.55
C LYS A 70 -15.81 2.51 -4.46
N LYS A 71 -16.28 2.63 -5.72
CA LYS A 71 -15.74 3.56 -6.72
C LYS A 71 -15.65 5.01 -6.22
N ASN A 72 -16.67 5.47 -5.48
CA ASN A 72 -16.78 6.84 -4.95
C ASN A 72 -16.29 6.98 -3.50
N SER A 73 -15.55 5.98 -2.98
CA SER A 73 -14.93 6.06 -1.66
C SER A 73 -13.52 6.64 -1.75
N LYS A 74 -12.82 6.70 -0.61
CA LYS A 74 -11.39 7.04 -0.58
C LYS A 74 -10.64 6.10 -1.53
N GLN A 75 -9.89 6.66 -2.48
CA GLN A 75 -9.07 5.91 -3.43
C GLN A 75 -7.60 6.06 -3.03
N SER A 76 -6.80 5.05 -3.30
CA SER A 76 -5.36 5.11 -3.03
C SER A 76 -4.56 4.27 -4.00
N VAL A 77 -3.31 4.67 -4.20
CA VAL A 77 -2.35 3.98 -5.05
C VAL A 77 -0.97 4.04 -4.38
N ARG A 78 -0.27 2.90 -4.34
CA ARG A 78 1.04 2.79 -3.67
C ARG A 78 2.14 2.52 -4.68
N TYR A 79 3.18 3.35 -4.64
CA TYR A 79 4.41 3.20 -5.40
C TYR A 79 5.53 2.74 -4.48
N MET A 80 6.07 1.54 -4.71
CA MET A 80 7.15 0.99 -3.88
C MET A 80 8.55 1.55 -4.23
N GLN A 81 8.77 2.12 -5.41
CA GLN A 81 10.08 2.62 -5.84
C GLN A 81 9.93 3.51 -7.07
N TYR A 82 11.04 4.13 -7.49
CA TYR A 82 11.11 5.10 -8.60
C TYR A 82 10.26 6.36 -8.38
N VAL A 83 10.03 6.72 -7.12
CA VAL A 83 9.41 7.99 -6.75
C VAL A 83 10.47 8.87 -6.13
N PHE A 84 10.60 10.09 -6.65
CA PHE A 84 11.56 11.08 -6.15
C PHE A 84 10.79 12.22 -5.51
N VAL A 85 11.09 12.50 -4.24
CA VAL A 85 10.51 13.60 -3.49
C VAL A 85 11.49 14.76 -3.56
N GLY A 86 11.11 15.84 -4.23
CA GLY A 86 11.85 17.10 -4.25
C GLY A 86 11.33 18.07 -3.20
N GLU A 87 11.71 19.34 -3.33
CA GLU A 87 11.30 20.40 -2.38
C GLU A 87 9.83 20.78 -2.50
N ASN A 88 9.33 20.98 -3.74
CA ASN A 88 7.97 21.44 -4.03
C ASN A 88 7.23 20.52 -5.02
N GLU A 89 7.77 19.33 -5.26
CA GLU A 89 7.24 18.37 -6.22
C GLU A 89 7.58 16.92 -5.87
N ILE A 90 6.75 16.00 -6.35
CA ILE A 90 7.02 14.57 -6.32
C ILE A 90 6.97 14.04 -7.75
N THR A 91 8.02 13.33 -8.17
CA THR A 91 8.10 12.70 -9.49
C THR A 91 7.69 11.25 -9.40
N PHE A 92 6.68 10.86 -10.18
CA PHE A 92 6.17 9.48 -10.26
C PHE A 92 6.45 8.84 -11.62
N PRO A 93 6.66 7.53 -11.69
CA PRO A 93 6.82 6.85 -12.98
C PRO A 93 5.50 6.92 -13.78
N LYS A 94 5.60 7.10 -15.10
CA LYS A 94 4.49 7.33 -16.06
C LYS A 94 3.66 8.60 -15.89
N ILE A 95 3.66 9.23 -14.71
CA ILE A 95 2.92 10.48 -14.46
C ILE A 95 3.84 11.69 -14.63
N GLY A 96 5.12 11.59 -14.25
CA GLY A 96 6.05 12.70 -14.25
C GLY A 96 6.00 13.52 -12.96
N LYS A 97 6.39 14.79 -13.07
CA LYS A 97 6.47 15.73 -11.94
C LYS A 97 5.09 16.22 -11.54
N VAL A 98 4.77 16.12 -10.25
CA VAL A 98 3.52 16.61 -9.66
C VAL A 98 3.86 17.61 -8.56
N LYS A 99 3.37 18.85 -8.69
CA LYS A 99 3.53 19.87 -7.65
C LYS A 99 2.89 19.37 -6.35
N ALA A 100 3.62 19.51 -5.24
CA ALA A 100 3.19 19.05 -3.93
C ALA A 100 3.73 19.98 -2.84
N VAL A 101 2.93 20.21 -1.80
CA VAL A 101 3.40 20.88 -0.60
C VAL A 101 4.06 19.85 0.30
N ILE A 102 5.38 19.95 0.45
CA ILE A 102 6.17 19.06 1.29
C ILE A 102 6.27 19.68 2.69
N HIS A 103 5.43 19.22 3.61
CA HIS A 103 5.33 19.81 4.95
C HIS A 103 6.50 19.43 5.87
N ARG A 104 7.26 18.40 5.54
CA ARG A 104 8.45 17.93 6.28
C ARG A 104 9.52 17.45 5.32
N PRO A 105 10.80 17.78 5.56
CA PRO A 105 11.91 17.21 4.79
C PRO A 105 11.94 15.68 4.93
N CYS A 106 12.36 15.00 3.86
CA CYS A 106 12.55 13.55 3.85
C CYS A 106 14.02 13.24 4.11
N GLU A 107 14.36 12.89 5.35
CA GLU A 107 15.75 12.68 5.81
C GLU A 107 16.29 11.27 5.55
N GLY A 108 15.45 10.35 5.07
CA GLY A 108 15.80 8.95 4.87
C GLY A 108 15.54 8.45 3.45
N LYS A 109 15.86 7.17 3.22
CA LYS A 109 15.59 6.51 1.93
C LYS A 109 14.11 6.28 1.77
N VAL A 110 13.52 6.81 0.70
CA VAL A 110 12.10 6.58 0.37
C VAL A 110 11.87 5.10 0.06
N LYS A 111 11.02 4.44 0.85
CA LYS A 111 10.64 3.03 0.70
C LYS A 111 9.34 2.84 -0.06
N ASN A 112 8.40 3.76 0.08
CA ASN A 112 7.21 3.83 -0.77
C ASN A 112 6.53 5.20 -0.63
N VAL A 113 5.70 5.52 -1.61
CA VAL A 113 4.80 6.67 -1.56
C VAL A 113 3.38 6.17 -1.83
N THR A 114 2.46 6.45 -0.91
CA THR A 114 1.04 6.15 -1.09
C THR A 114 0.29 7.44 -1.37
N VAL A 115 -0.23 7.58 -2.59
CA VAL A 115 -1.10 8.70 -2.98
C VAL A 115 -2.54 8.33 -2.67
N THR A 116 -3.25 9.22 -2.00
CA THR A 116 -4.64 9.06 -1.59
C THR A 116 -5.49 10.18 -2.16
N LYS A 117 -6.66 9.85 -2.69
CA LYS A 117 -7.71 10.79 -3.06
C LYS A 117 -8.86 10.66 -2.06
N THR A 118 -9.22 11.76 -1.39
CA THR A 118 -10.38 11.81 -0.50
C THR A 118 -11.68 11.86 -1.30
N LYS A 119 -12.81 11.62 -0.62
CA LYS A 119 -14.14 11.80 -1.22
C LYS A 119 -14.40 13.23 -1.70
N SER A 120 -13.79 14.23 -1.05
CA SER A 120 -13.84 15.64 -1.46
C SER A 120 -12.91 15.99 -2.62
N GLY A 121 -12.21 15.01 -3.20
CA GLY A 121 -11.32 15.22 -4.34
C GLY A 121 -9.93 15.75 -3.98
N ARG A 122 -9.58 15.86 -2.69
CA ARG A 122 -8.26 16.30 -2.25
C ARG A 122 -7.26 15.15 -2.36
N TYR A 123 -6.05 15.47 -2.81
CA TYR A 123 -4.94 14.53 -2.94
C TYR A 123 -3.93 14.71 -1.81
N PHE A 124 -3.45 13.59 -1.28
CA PHE A 124 -2.40 13.55 -0.26
C PHE A 124 -1.38 12.48 -0.63
N ALA A 125 -0.10 12.72 -0.35
CA ALA A 125 0.97 11.74 -0.50
C ALA A 125 1.55 11.41 0.88
N SER A 126 1.50 10.12 1.25
CA SER A 126 2.21 9.61 2.42
C SER A 126 3.52 9.01 1.95
N VAL A 127 4.64 9.58 2.42
CA VAL A 127 5.99 9.12 2.09
C VAL A 127 6.52 8.30 3.26
N GLN A 128 6.80 7.02 3.02
CA GLN A 128 7.46 6.16 3.99
C GLN A 128 8.97 6.20 3.74
N VAL A 129 9.74 6.61 4.74
CA VAL A 129 11.19 6.66 4.71
C VAL A 129 11.80 5.65 5.68
N GLU A 130 12.94 5.10 5.31
CA GLU A 130 13.82 4.30 6.17
C GLU A 130 14.99 5.18 6.58
N LEU A 131 15.18 5.32 7.89
CA LEU A 131 16.21 6.14 8.52
C LEU A 131 16.94 5.26 9.54
N GLU A 132 18.27 5.29 9.53
CA GLU A 132 19.06 4.73 10.61
C GLU A 132 19.04 5.73 11.78
N VAL A 133 18.44 5.32 12.88
CA VAL A 133 18.39 6.11 14.11
C VAL A 133 19.44 5.52 15.06
N PRO A 134 20.38 6.33 15.58
CA PRO A 134 21.33 5.83 16.56
C PRO A 134 20.59 5.31 17.79
N GLU A 135 21.13 4.27 18.42
CA GLU A 135 20.57 3.80 19.68
C GLU A 135 20.52 4.96 20.68
N PRO A 136 19.36 5.22 21.29
CA PRO A 136 19.23 6.31 22.22
C PRO A 136 20.14 6.03 23.42
N LYS A 137 21.06 6.95 23.67
CA LYS A 137 21.88 6.94 24.88
C LYS A 137 21.03 7.50 26.01
N PHE A 138 20.79 6.67 27.02
CA PHE A 138 20.13 7.09 28.25
C PHE A 138 21.12 6.97 29.39
N ASP A 139 21.20 8.01 30.22
CA ASP A 139 21.79 7.89 31.54
C ASP A 139 20.82 7.07 32.39
N ARG A 140 21.30 5.95 32.95
CA ARG A 140 20.49 5.16 33.88
C ARG A 140 20.29 5.96 35.15
N THR A 141 19.07 6.36 35.42
CA THR A 141 18.64 6.94 36.70
C THR A 141 18.14 5.84 37.62
N ASP A 142 18.33 6.00 38.93
CA ASP A 142 17.74 5.10 39.94
C ASP A 142 16.23 5.34 40.14
N ASP A 143 15.67 6.33 39.45
CA ASP A 143 14.25 6.68 39.49
C ASP A 143 13.37 5.63 38.79
N ALA A 144 12.31 5.19 39.48
CA ALA A 144 11.31 4.30 38.91
C ALA A 144 10.25 5.11 38.14
N VAL A 145 10.07 4.81 36.85
CA VAL A 145 9.01 5.39 36.01
C VAL A 145 7.90 4.36 35.81
N GLY A 146 6.68 4.67 36.30
CA GLY A 146 5.48 3.87 36.04
C GLY A 146 4.76 4.34 34.78
N ILE A 147 4.53 3.44 33.82
CA ILE A 147 3.69 3.70 32.64
C ILE A 147 2.33 3.05 32.88
N ASP A 148 1.32 3.86 33.18
CA ASP A 148 -0.08 3.41 33.22
C ASP A 148 -0.74 3.68 31.86
N LEU A 149 -1.30 2.63 31.26
CA LEU A 149 -2.02 2.71 29.99
C LEU A 149 -3.51 2.98 30.16
N GLY A 150 -3.99 3.15 31.40
CA GLY A 150 -5.33 3.64 31.73
C GLY A 150 -6.43 2.98 30.91
N LEU A 151 -6.83 1.76 31.27
CA LEU A 151 -7.98 1.13 30.62
C LEU A 151 -9.26 1.91 30.99
N LYS A 152 -10.00 2.36 29.97
CA LYS A 152 -11.31 2.99 30.11
C LYS A 152 -12.42 2.07 29.62
#